data_AF-A0A1S2VNE7-F1
#
_entry.id   AF-A0A1S2VNE7-F1
#
_cell.length_a   1.000
_cell.length_b   1.000
_cell.length_c   1.000
_cell.angle_alpha   90.00
_cell.angle_beta   90.00
_cell.angle_gamma   90.00
#
_symmetry.space_group_name_H-M   'P 1'
#
loop_
_entity.id
_entity.type
_entity.pdbx_description
1 polymer ?
#
loop_
_entity_poly.entity_id
_entity_poly.type
_entity_poly.pdbx_seq_one_letter_code
_entity_poly.pdbx_strand_id
1 'polypeptide(L)'
;MRREFWLLSTMMLLAIGFMSAFAPANHTVIEDTEGIQFTETSWNNILKKAKAEKKVIFLDAYASWCGPCKMLQKNVFTRKEVGDYFNKSFINVKMDMEKGEGPMLSQRYPLEAYPTLLFIDGNGRVLKKVIGYQAPEQLLAIGKSVK
;
A
#
# COMPACT_ATOMS: atom_id res chain seq x y z
N MET A 1 -3.24 -63.14 24.89
CA MET A 1 -2.22 -62.89 25.93
C MET A 1 -2.75 -61.78 26.82
N ARG A 2 -3.28 -62.17 27.99
CA ARG A 2 -3.77 -61.26 29.03
C ARG A 2 -2.58 -60.64 29.78
N ARG A 3 -2.71 -59.42 30.30
CA ARG A 3 -2.17 -59.02 31.61
C ARG A 3 -2.78 -57.69 32.08
N GLU A 4 -3.85 -57.88 32.84
CA GLU A 4 -4.39 -57.10 33.95
C GLU A 4 -3.28 -56.36 34.77
N PHE A 5 -3.40 -55.07 35.13
CA PHE A 5 -4.28 -54.42 36.13
C PHE A 5 -3.63 -54.34 37.54
N TRP A 6 -3.83 -53.18 38.20
CA TRP A 6 -3.67 -52.89 39.64
C TRP A 6 -2.22 -52.70 40.17
N LEU A 7 -1.82 -51.76 41.04
CA LEU A 7 -2.52 -50.96 42.06
C LEU A 7 -1.61 -49.89 42.70
N LEU A 8 -2.17 -48.69 42.87
CA LEU A 8 -2.04 -47.74 43.98
C LEU A 8 -0.69 -47.09 44.40
N SER A 9 -0.76 -45.75 44.29
CA SER A 9 -0.65 -44.81 45.42
C SER A 9 0.75 -44.39 45.85
N THR A 10 1.11 -43.14 45.52
CA THR A 10 1.73 -42.25 46.49
C THR A 10 1.55 -40.78 46.09
N MET A 11 0.93 -40.04 47.01
CA MET A 11 1.21 -38.64 47.35
C MET A 11 0.92 -37.54 46.31
N MET A 12 -0.32 -37.08 46.39
CA MET A 12 -0.67 -35.69 46.73
C MET A 12 0.52 -34.84 47.23
N LEU A 13 0.77 -33.70 46.59
CA LEU A 13 1.13 -32.44 47.26
C LEU A 13 0.96 -31.23 46.32
N LEU A 14 0.02 -30.37 46.73
CA LEU A 14 -0.22 -28.97 46.44
C LEU A 14 0.96 -28.17 45.84
N ALA A 15 0.69 -27.45 44.75
CA ALA A 15 1.36 -26.17 44.48
C ALA A 15 0.45 -25.23 43.67
N ILE A 16 -0.26 -24.39 44.42
CA ILE A 16 -0.38 -22.94 44.25
C ILE A 16 -0.87 -22.45 42.88
N GLY A 17 -2.12 -21.98 42.90
CA GLY A 17 -2.66 -21.14 41.85
C GLY A 17 -1.85 -19.87 41.64
N PHE A 18 -1.58 -19.57 40.38
CA PHE A 18 -1.42 -18.21 39.89
C PHE A 18 -2.14 -18.15 38.55
N MET A 19 -3.46 -18.02 38.62
CA MET A 19 -4.31 -17.79 37.46
C MET A 19 -4.05 -16.36 37.00
N SER A 20 -2.96 -16.18 36.28
CA SER A 20 -2.59 -14.91 35.66
C SER A 20 -3.61 -14.66 34.55
N ALA A 21 -4.58 -13.81 34.82
CA ALA A 21 -5.45 -13.26 33.80
C ALA A 21 -4.61 -12.38 32.86
N PHE A 22 -3.91 -13.01 31.91
CA PHE A 22 -3.37 -12.33 30.75
C PHE A 22 -4.54 -12.02 29.83
N ALA A 23 -5.20 -10.89 30.09
CA ALA A 23 -6.03 -10.26 29.08
C ALA A 23 -5.12 -9.91 27.90
N PRO A 24 -5.40 -10.37 26.67
CA PRO A 24 -4.74 -9.80 25.51
C PRO A 24 -5.24 -8.36 25.41
N ALA A 25 -4.37 -7.40 25.75
CA ALA A 25 -4.56 -6.05 25.28
C ALA A 25 -4.57 -6.16 23.75
N ASN A 26 -5.74 -5.93 23.14
CA ASN A 26 -5.87 -5.70 21.71
C ASN A 26 -5.12 -4.41 21.40
N HIS A 27 -3.79 -4.52 21.34
CA HIS A 27 -2.93 -3.52 20.74
C HIS A 27 -3.24 -3.62 19.26
N THR A 28 -4.12 -2.75 18.78
CA THR A 28 -4.18 -2.44 17.36
C THR A 28 -2.81 -1.87 17.05
N VAL A 29 -1.92 -2.73 16.53
CA VAL A 29 -0.72 -2.28 15.86
C VAL A 29 -1.25 -1.54 14.64
N ILE A 30 -1.44 -0.22 14.78
CA ILE A 30 -1.46 0.65 13.63
C ILE A 30 -0.05 0.52 13.11
N GLU A 31 0.11 -0.32 12.09
CA GLU A 31 1.35 -0.45 11.34
C GLU A 31 1.61 0.95 10.81
N ASP A 32 2.51 1.68 11.49
CA ASP A 32 2.88 3.06 11.16
C ASP A 32 3.72 2.99 9.89
N THR A 33 3.03 2.73 8.79
CA THR A 33 3.62 2.59 7.48
C THR A 33 4.00 3.98 7.03
N GLU A 34 5.29 4.29 7.16
CA GLU A 34 5.84 5.56 6.70
C GLU A 34 5.62 5.69 5.18
N GLY A 35 4.64 6.51 4.79
CA GLY A 35 4.42 6.91 3.40
C GLY A 35 3.42 6.09 2.58
N ILE A 36 3.46 6.30 1.27
CA ILE A 36 2.54 5.72 0.28
C ILE A 36 2.85 4.24 0.09
N GLN A 37 1.80 3.41 0.21
CA GLN A 37 1.83 1.98 -0.06
C GLN A 37 1.45 1.72 -1.52
N PHE A 38 2.44 1.33 -2.32
CA PHE A 38 2.26 1.03 -3.74
C PHE A 38 1.78 -0.41 -3.93
N THR A 39 0.73 -0.58 -4.73
CA THR A 39 0.23 -1.88 -5.15
C THR A 39 1.04 -2.37 -6.36
N GLU A 40 1.64 -3.55 -6.23
CA GLU A 40 2.45 -4.17 -7.29
C GLU A 40 1.69 -5.36 -7.90
N THR A 41 0.89 -5.08 -8.93
CA THR A 41 0.19 -6.11 -9.73
C THR A 41 0.03 -5.61 -11.16
N SER A 42 -0.50 -6.44 -12.07
CA SER A 42 -0.73 -6.05 -13.45
C SER A 42 -1.73 -4.90 -13.58
N TRP A 43 -1.57 -4.07 -14.61
CA TRP A 43 -2.46 -2.94 -14.88
C TRP A 43 -3.93 -3.34 -15.00
N ASN A 44 -4.20 -4.50 -15.59
CA ASN A 44 -5.55 -5.04 -15.70
C ASN A 44 -6.17 -5.34 -14.33
N ASN A 45 -5.38 -5.88 -13.38
CA ASN A 45 -5.85 -6.14 -12.03
C ASN A 45 -6.07 -4.84 -11.25
N ILE A 46 -5.20 -3.84 -11.45
CA ILE A 46 -5.37 -2.49 -10.88
C ILE A 46 -6.70 -1.88 -11.35
N LEU A 47 -6.99 -1.90 -12.65
CA LEU A 47 -8.25 -1.37 -13.20
C LEU A 47 -9.48 -2.11 -12.65
N LYS A 48 -9.42 -3.46 -12.57
CA LYS A 48 -10.50 -4.25 -11.97
C LYS A 48 -10.73 -3.87 -10.51
N LYS A 49 -9.65 -3.73 -9.72
CA LYS A 49 -9.70 -3.31 -8.32
C LYS A 49 -10.30 -1.90 -8.18
N ALA A 50 -9.85 -0.95 -8.99
CA ALA A 50 -10.35 0.42 -9.01
C ALA A 50 -11.84 0.49 -9.32
N LYS A 51 -12.30 -0.29 -10.31
CA LYS A 51 -13.72 -0.38 -10.67
C LYS A 51 -14.56 -1.03 -9.57
N ALA A 52 -14.06 -2.09 -8.93
CA ALA A 52 -14.74 -2.79 -7.85
C ALA A 52 -14.86 -1.93 -6.58
N GLU A 53 -13.77 -1.26 -6.18
CA GLU A 53 -13.74 -0.40 -4.99
C GLU A 53 -14.28 1.01 -5.24
N LYS A 54 -14.59 1.36 -6.50
CA LYS A 54 -14.93 2.73 -6.94
C LYS A 54 -13.89 3.76 -6.48
N LYS A 55 -12.61 3.38 -6.53
CA LYS A 55 -11.48 4.23 -6.15
C LYS A 55 -10.74 4.73 -7.38
N VAL A 56 -10.16 5.92 -7.23
CA VAL A 56 -9.25 6.49 -8.23
C VAL A 56 -7.86 5.85 -8.07
N ILE A 57 -7.20 5.62 -9.19
CA ILE A 57 -5.82 5.14 -9.26
C ILE A 57 -4.91 6.36 -9.26
N PHE A 58 -3.94 6.38 -8.35
CA PHE A 58 -2.81 7.30 -8.40
C PHE A 58 -1.62 6.56 -9.02
N LEU A 59 -1.19 6.97 -10.21
CA LEU A 59 -0.08 6.37 -10.93
C LEU A 59 1.12 7.34 -10.96
N ASP A 60 2.21 6.94 -10.27
CA ASP A 60 3.55 7.50 -10.46
C ASP A 60 4.17 6.89 -11.72
N ALA A 61 4.11 7.64 -12.82
CA ALA A 61 4.70 7.26 -14.09
C ALA A 61 6.15 7.76 -14.14
N TYR A 62 7.09 6.84 -13.94
CA TYR A 62 8.52 7.14 -13.79
C TYR A 62 9.37 6.39 -14.82
N ALA A 63 10.66 6.71 -14.86
CA ALA A 63 11.69 5.93 -15.55
C ALA A 63 12.86 5.66 -14.60
N SER A 64 13.50 4.48 -14.71
CA SER A 64 14.60 4.06 -13.82
C SER A 64 15.76 5.06 -13.72
N TRP A 65 16.04 5.80 -14.79
CA TRP A 65 17.13 6.78 -14.88
C TRP A 65 16.73 8.20 -14.44
N CYS A 66 15.45 8.44 -14.17
CA CYS A 66 14.91 9.75 -13.82
C CYS A 66 15.32 10.18 -12.40
N GLY A 67 16.23 11.16 -12.30
CA GLY A 67 16.67 11.76 -11.03
C GLY A 67 15.53 12.39 -10.21
N PRO A 68 14.71 13.28 -10.79
CA PRO A 68 13.59 13.90 -10.08
C PRO A 68 12.55 12.90 -9.55
N CYS A 69 12.35 11.78 -10.25
CA CYS A 69 11.45 10.70 -9.81
C CYS A 69 11.95 10.06 -8.50
N LYS A 70 13.26 9.79 -8.40
CA LYS A 70 13.88 9.25 -7.18
C LYS A 70 13.77 10.24 -6.01
N MET A 71 13.91 11.54 -6.28
CA MET A 71 13.72 12.57 -5.25
C MET A 71 12.27 12.60 -4.75
N LEU A 72 11.29 12.48 -5.64
CA LEU A 72 9.87 12.44 -5.27
C LEU A 72 9.58 11.22 -4.38
N GLN A 73 10.05 10.05 -4.79
CA GLN A 73 9.87 8.81 -4.02
C GLN A 73 10.52 8.90 -2.63
N LYS A 74 11.73 9.48 -2.52
CA LYS A 74 12.47 9.55 -1.26
C LYS A 74 11.99 10.66 -0.31
N ASN A 75 11.62 11.82 -0.84
CA ASN A 75 11.39 13.03 -0.03
C ASN A 75 9.91 13.34 0.18
N VAL A 76 9.03 12.76 -0.65
CA VAL A 76 7.60 13.09 -0.68
C VAL A 76 6.75 11.87 -0.40
N PHE A 77 6.97 10.77 -1.13
CA PHE A 77 6.13 9.57 -0.95
C PHE A 77 6.38 8.83 0.36
N THR A 78 7.51 9.05 1.02
CA THR A 78 7.83 8.51 2.36
C THR A 78 7.20 9.32 3.50
N ARG A 79 6.62 10.48 3.21
CA ARG A 79 6.05 11.36 4.25
C ARG A 79 4.77 10.75 4.79
N LYS A 80 4.66 10.69 6.12
CA LYS A 80 3.53 10.07 6.82
C LYS A 80 2.20 10.72 6.41
N GLU A 81 2.13 12.05 6.41
CA GLU A 81 0.93 12.80 6.05
C GLU A 81 0.47 12.56 4.60
N VAL A 82 1.42 12.31 3.70
CA VAL A 82 1.14 11.95 2.31
C VAL A 82 0.60 10.51 2.27
N GLY A 83 1.28 9.57 2.93
CA GLY A 83 0.85 8.18 3.05
C GLY A 83 -0.56 8.05 3.62
N ASP A 84 -0.82 8.67 4.76
CA ASP A 84 -2.11 8.65 5.48
C ASP A 84 -3.28 9.04 4.55
N TYR A 85 -3.10 10.08 3.74
CA TYR A 85 -4.13 10.53 2.80
C TYR A 85 -4.22 9.63 1.57
N PHE A 86 -3.09 9.33 0.93
CA PHE A 86 -3.06 8.61 -0.36
C PHE A 86 -3.47 7.15 -0.21
N ASN A 87 -3.05 6.47 0.86
CA ASN A 87 -3.41 5.07 1.12
C ASN A 87 -4.90 4.90 1.37
N LYS A 88 -5.55 5.91 1.97
CA LYS A 88 -6.99 5.92 2.20
C LYS A 88 -7.79 6.25 0.94
N SER A 89 -7.28 7.18 0.14
CA SER A 89 -8.05 7.81 -0.94
C SER A 89 -7.88 7.14 -2.30
N PHE A 90 -6.73 6.51 -2.55
CA PHE A 90 -6.35 6.02 -3.86
C PHE A 90 -5.86 4.58 -3.84
N ILE A 91 -5.89 3.96 -5.02
CA ILE A 91 -5.06 2.80 -5.32
C ILE A 91 -3.74 3.35 -5.85
N ASN A 92 -2.70 3.32 -5.03
CA ASN A 92 -1.40 3.87 -5.40
C ASN A 92 -0.60 2.85 -6.21
N VAL A 93 -0.06 3.29 -7.35
CA VAL A 93 0.68 2.48 -8.30
C VAL A 93 1.89 3.27 -8.74
N LYS A 94 3.03 2.59 -8.89
CA LYS A 94 4.20 3.14 -9.58
C LYS A 94 4.51 2.22 -10.76
N MET A 95 4.82 2.79 -11.91
CA MET A 95 5.17 2.02 -13.09
C MET A 95 6.37 2.66 -13.80
N ASP A 96 7.37 1.84 -14.11
CA ASP A 96 8.42 2.26 -15.03
C ASP A 96 7.84 2.20 -16.44
N MET A 97 7.75 3.35 -17.08
CA MET A 97 7.05 3.54 -18.36
C MET A 97 7.87 3.07 -19.56
N GLU A 98 9.12 2.63 -19.35
CA GLU A 98 10.03 2.10 -20.36
C GLU A 98 10.26 0.59 -20.21
N LYS A 99 9.72 -0.05 -19.17
CA LYS A 99 9.93 -1.48 -18.88
C LYS A 99 8.63 -2.22 -18.58
N GLY A 100 8.62 -3.54 -18.75
CA GLY A 100 7.47 -4.37 -18.41
C GLY A 100 6.21 -3.95 -19.17
N GLU A 101 5.12 -3.67 -18.44
CA GLU A 101 3.87 -3.15 -19.02
C GLU A 101 3.94 -1.65 -19.40
N GLY A 102 4.99 -0.95 -18.96
CA GLY A 102 5.23 0.47 -19.16
C GLY A 102 5.09 0.95 -20.61
N PRO A 103 5.77 0.33 -21.60
CA PRO A 103 5.69 0.78 -22.99
C PRO A 103 4.27 0.76 -23.57
N MET A 104 3.45 -0.24 -23.20
CA MET A 104 2.04 -0.27 -23.59
C MET A 104 1.23 0.83 -22.89
N LEU A 105 1.54 1.10 -21.62
CA LEU A 105 0.91 2.18 -20.87
C LEU A 105 1.33 3.56 -21.38
N SER A 106 2.55 3.73 -21.87
CA SER A 106 3.05 4.97 -22.49
C SER A 106 2.31 5.29 -23.78
N GLN A 107 1.93 4.26 -24.55
CA GLN A 107 1.09 4.44 -25.73
C GLN A 107 -0.34 4.87 -25.34
N ARG A 108 -0.88 4.30 -24.26
CA ARG A 108 -2.23 4.63 -23.77
C ARG A 108 -2.30 5.99 -23.07
N TYR A 109 -1.27 6.33 -22.32
CA TYR A 109 -1.15 7.55 -21.52
C TYR A 109 0.14 8.27 -21.92
N PRO A 110 0.14 9.01 -23.04
CA PRO A 110 1.34 9.67 -23.52
C PRO A 110 1.86 10.69 -22.50
N LEU A 111 3.14 10.55 -22.18
CA LEU A 111 3.85 11.38 -21.22
C LEU A 111 4.69 12.42 -21.96
N GLU A 112 4.71 13.63 -21.43
CA GLU A 112 5.48 14.75 -21.99
C GLU A 112 6.84 14.90 -21.30
N ALA A 113 6.92 14.51 -20.02
CA ALA A 113 8.14 14.51 -19.23
C ALA A 113 8.04 13.56 -18.03
N TYR A 114 9.17 13.29 -17.38
CA TYR A 114 9.24 12.53 -16.14
C TYR A 114 9.62 13.42 -14.93
N PRO A 115 9.08 13.14 -13.73
CA PRO A 115 7.94 12.26 -13.46
C PRO A 115 6.64 12.83 -14.03
N THR A 116 5.67 11.97 -14.32
CA THR A 116 4.28 12.39 -14.52
C THR A 116 3.40 11.63 -13.53
N LEU A 117 2.56 12.37 -12.81
CA LEU A 117 1.59 11.83 -11.87
C LEU A 117 0.21 11.85 -12.52
N LEU A 118 -0.41 10.67 -12.62
CA LEU A 118 -1.72 10.50 -13.23
C LEU A 118 -2.75 10.07 -12.19
N PHE A 119 -3.93 10.69 -12.25
CA PHE A 119 -5.11 10.28 -11.51
C PHE A 119 -6.11 9.70 -12.50
N ILE A 120 -6.44 8.43 -12.35
CA ILE A 120 -7.17 7.64 -13.36
C ILE A 120 -8.39 6.98 -12.71
N ASP A 121 -9.56 7.08 -13.34
CA ASP A 121 -10.77 6.41 -12.85
C ASP A 121 -10.76 4.89 -13.11
N GLY A 122 -11.70 4.16 -12.52
CA GLY A 122 -11.83 2.71 -12.72
C GLY A 122 -12.15 2.26 -14.16
N ASN A 123 -12.43 3.19 -15.08
CA ASN A 123 -12.60 2.92 -16.50
C ASN A 123 -11.34 3.22 -17.32
N GLY A 124 -10.27 3.67 -16.67
CA GLY A 124 -9.01 4.02 -17.31
C GLY A 124 -9.02 5.39 -17.98
N ARG A 125 -9.90 6.32 -17.56
CA ARG A 125 -9.88 7.71 -18.02
C ARG A 125 -9.03 8.56 -17.09
N VAL A 126 -8.19 9.42 -17.66
CA VAL A 126 -7.37 10.36 -16.90
C VAL A 126 -8.25 11.50 -16.39
N LEU A 127 -8.37 11.62 -15.07
CA LEU A 127 -9.05 12.71 -14.38
C LEU A 127 -8.13 13.92 -14.21
N LYS A 128 -6.85 13.66 -13.95
CA LYS A 128 -5.84 14.71 -13.77
C LYS A 128 -4.45 14.22 -14.15
N LYS A 129 -3.68 15.09 -14.80
CA LYS A 129 -2.25 14.90 -15.13
C LYS A 129 -1.46 16.01 -14.44
N VAL A 130 -0.38 15.65 -13.75
CA VAL A 130 0.55 16.60 -13.15
C VAL A 130 1.96 16.22 -13.57
N ILE A 131 2.68 17.19 -14.13
CA ILE A 131 4.02 16.96 -14.68
C ILE A 131 5.06 17.52 -13.71
N GLY A 132 6.14 16.76 -13.50
CA GLY A 132 7.27 17.17 -12.68
C GLY A 132 7.10 16.94 -11.19
N TYR A 133 8.13 17.33 -10.44
CA TYR A 133 8.21 17.16 -8.99
C TYR A 133 7.16 18.03 -8.27
N GLN A 134 6.53 17.47 -7.23
CA GLN A 134 5.59 18.18 -6.37
C GLN A 134 6.06 18.10 -4.92
N ALA A 135 6.09 19.24 -4.21
CA ALA A 135 6.31 19.24 -2.77
C ALA A 135 5.18 18.50 -2.04
N PRO A 136 5.39 17.98 -0.81
CA PRO A 136 4.37 17.23 -0.07
C PRO A 136 3.02 17.95 0.06
N GLU A 137 3.04 19.24 0.37
CA GLU A 137 1.84 20.06 0.56
C GLU A 137 1.08 20.23 -0.75
N GLN A 138 1.82 20.42 -1.85
CA GLN A 138 1.25 20.54 -3.20
C GLN A 138 0.63 19.22 -3.65
N LEU A 139 1.32 18.11 -3.43
CA LEU A 139 0.83 16.78 -3.76
C LEU A 139 -0.47 16.45 -3.00
N LEU A 140 -0.53 16.80 -1.72
CA LEU A 140 -1.75 16.68 -0.90
C LEU A 140 -2.88 17.56 -1.43
N ALA A 141 -2.60 18.82 -1.78
CA ALA A 141 -3.60 19.73 -2.33
C ALA A 141 -4.16 19.22 -3.67
N ILE A 142 -3.27 18.69 -4.53
CA ILE A 142 -3.65 18.03 -5.79
C ILE A 142 -4.53 16.82 -5.50
N GLY A 143 -4.11 15.92 -4.61
CA GLY A 143 -4.89 14.72 -4.26
C GLY A 143 -6.28 15.07 -3.71
N LYS A 144 -6.41 16.14 -2.93
CA LYS A 144 -7.71 16.64 -2.41
C LYS A 144 -8.60 17.27 -3.48
N SER A 145 -8.01 17.75 -4.57
CA SER A 145 -8.76 18.33 -5.70
C SER A 145 -9.39 17.29 -6.63
N VAL A 146 -8.93 16.03 -6.57
CA VAL A 146 -9.44 14.93 -7.38
C VAL A 146 -10.63 14.31 -6.66
N LYS A 147 -11.80 14.33 -7.31
CA LYS A 147 -13.07 13.79 -6.81
C LYS A 147 -13.57 12.68 -7.73
#